data_AF-A0A8J8BV92-F1
#
_entry.id   AF-A0A8J8BV92-F1
#
_cell.length_a   1.000
_cell.length_b   1.000
_cell.length_c   1.000
_cell.angle_alpha   90.00
_cell.angle_beta   90.00
_cell.angle_gamma   90.00
#
_symmetry.space_group_name_H-M   'P 1'
#
loop_
_entity.id
_entity.type
_entity.pdbx_description
1 polymer ?
#
loop_
_entity_poly.entity_id
_entity_poly.type
_entity_poly.pdbx_seq_one_letter_code
_entity_poly.pdbx_strand_id
1 'polypeptide(L)'
;MRKKKILMVTWAVLLVCGVLLISYYRIGELDQHLENNMAYIQQEMETSSSELEEEWKALDTTNPEDVLLHLGMTASPSYYDYLIDFNEYLKKKPRSDHLTGTFTTQADEGALLEGFLIIQVSHSEVLGEWHNMSELGRIFLDPCRRYENDNQGFSWEEFKNSDDFGQFLGEFYNFVEDKEDISLQETYRRIEDLGKIKTANIYRKALLQSYIYLAETGYSKYQEHKKNDFMKALVDAEVVYTVYDFSQNWDTKQTAFTVREPFQRHIIHVHSSLLDTGFVFIFSTCIVVAIWIVLGEFGKRV
;
A
#
# COMPACT_ATOMS: atom_id res chain seq x y z
N MET A 1 -23.40 27.30 -43.04
CA MET A 1 -22.74 25.98 -42.83
C MET A 1 -21.27 26.06 -42.41
N ARG A 2 -20.42 26.86 -43.07
CA ARG A 2 -18.96 26.90 -42.80
C ARG A 2 -18.60 27.30 -41.35
N LYS A 3 -19.26 28.32 -40.78
CA LYS A 3 -19.04 28.78 -39.39
C LYS A 3 -19.36 27.72 -38.33
N LYS A 4 -20.42 26.93 -38.51
CA LYS A 4 -20.80 25.83 -37.59
C LYS A 4 -19.74 24.72 -37.57
N LYS A 5 -19.20 24.36 -38.73
CA LYS A 5 -18.12 23.36 -38.82
C LYS A 5 -16.85 23.82 -38.10
N ILE A 6 -16.47 25.08 -38.26
CA ILE A 6 -15.29 25.66 -37.58
C ILE A 6 -15.46 25.57 -36.06
N LEU A 7 -16.61 26.00 -35.52
CA LEU A 7 -16.87 25.93 -34.07
C LEU A 7 -16.85 24.50 -33.54
N MET A 8 -17.40 23.54 -34.27
CA MET A 8 -17.33 22.12 -33.88
C MET A 8 -15.89 21.59 -33.86
N VAL A 9 -15.08 21.93 -34.87
CA VAL A 9 -13.67 21.53 -34.92
C VAL A 9 -12.88 22.20 -33.78
N THR A 10 -13.07 23.49 -33.54
CA THR A 10 -12.44 24.21 -32.43
C THR A 10 -12.82 23.60 -31.08
N TRP A 11 -14.09 23.27 -30.87
CA TRP A 11 -14.55 22.61 -29.64
C TRP A 11 -13.90 21.25 -29.45
N ALA A 12 -13.85 20.42 -30.49
CA ALA A 12 -13.20 19.12 -30.43
C ALA A 12 -11.70 19.23 -30.13
N VAL A 13 -10.99 20.19 -30.74
CA VAL A 13 -9.57 20.45 -30.46
C VAL A 13 -9.38 20.89 -29.01
N LEU A 14 -10.22 21.80 -28.50
CA LEU A 14 -10.14 22.27 -27.12
C LEU A 14 -10.38 21.14 -26.11
N LEU A 15 -11.33 20.24 -26.37
CA LEU A 15 -11.55 19.06 -25.54
C LEU A 15 -10.32 18.17 -25.47
N VAL A 16 -9.72 17.85 -26.62
CA VAL A 16 -8.51 17.00 -26.66
C VAL A 16 -7.35 17.68 -25.92
N CYS A 17 -7.09 18.95 -26.20
CA CYS A 17 -6.04 19.70 -25.51
C CYS A 17 -6.28 19.78 -23.99
N GLY A 18 -7.53 20.00 -23.57
CA GLY A 18 -7.91 20.06 -22.17
C GLY A 18 -7.70 18.73 -21.45
N VAL A 19 -8.10 17.61 -22.06
CA VAL A 19 -7.89 16.26 -21.51
C VAL A 19 -6.39 15.95 -21.36
N LEU A 20 -5.59 16.28 -22.38
CA LEU A 20 -4.14 16.07 -22.32
C LEU A 20 -3.48 16.92 -21.22
N LEU A 21 -3.88 18.18 -21.09
CA LEU A 21 -3.32 19.11 -20.10
C LEU A 21 -3.64 18.67 -18.67
N ILE A 22 -4.90 18.30 -18.40
CA ILE A 22 -5.28 17.84 -17.06
C ILE A 22 -4.65 16.48 -16.73
N SER A 23 -4.52 15.59 -17.73
CA SER A 23 -3.80 14.33 -17.55
C SER A 23 -2.33 14.56 -17.18
N TYR A 24 -1.64 15.47 -17.85
CA TYR A 24 -0.24 15.78 -17.54
C TYR A 24 -0.10 16.36 -16.12
N TYR A 25 -1.00 17.28 -15.77
CA TYR A 25 -1.05 17.87 -14.44
C TYR A 25 -1.23 16.81 -13.34
N ARG A 26 -2.20 15.90 -13.49
CA ARG A 26 -2.47 14.84 -12.51
C ARG A 26 -1.34 13.83 -12.37
N ILE A 27 -0.63 13.50 -13.46
CA ILE A 27 0.56 12.65 -13.39
C ILE A 27 1.65 13.31 -12.54
N GLY A 28 1.94 14.60 -12.80
CA GLY A 28 2.94 15.34 -12.04
C GLY A 28 2.56 15.53 -10.57
N GLU A 29 1.28 15.77 -10.29
CA GLU A 29 0.77 15.87 -8.92
C GLU A 29 0.91 14.55 -8.15
N LEU A 30 0.58 13.42 -8.78
CA LEU A 30 0.79 12.09 -8.18
C LEU A 30 2.27 11.85 -7.87
N ASP A 31 3.17 12.13 -8.82
CA ASP A 31 4.62 11.95 -8.59
C ASP A 31 5.13 12.78 -7.41
N GLN A 32 4.72 14.05 -7.34
CA GLN A 32 5.08 14.92 -6.23
C GLN A 32 4.49 14.42 -4.90
N HIS A 33 3.25 13.91 -4.92
CA HIS A 33 2.60 13.36 -3.73
C HIS A 33 3.32 12.10 -3.23
N LEU A 34 3.69 11.17 -4.11
CA LEU A 34 4.46 9.98 -3.77
C LEU A 34 5.83 10.34 -3.18
N GLU A 35 6.51 11.35 -3.72
CA GLU A 35 7.78 11.87 -3.16
C GLU A 35 7.61 12.43 -1.75
N ASN A 36 6.61 13.27 -1.54
CA ASN A 36 6.32 13.84 -0.23
C ASN A 36 5.96 12.75 0.79
N ASN A 37 5.20 11.74 0.37
CA ASN A 37 4.85 10.60 1.21
C ASN A 37 6.09 9.84 1.67
N MET A 38 6.99 9.49 0.75
CA MET A 38 8.22 8.78 1.08
C MET A 38 9.09 9.58 2.05
N ALA A 39 9.25 10.89 1.82
CA ALA A 39 10.03 11.74 2.73
C ALA A 39 9.42 11.81 4.14
N TYR A 40 8.09 11.92 4.24
CA TYR A 40 7.38 11.89 5.51
C TYR A 40 7.55 10.53 6.22
N ILE A 41 7.35 9.44 5.51
CA ILE A 41 7.49 8.08 6.06
C ILE A 41 8.93 7.82 6.54
N GLN A 42 9.94 8.26 5.80
CA GLN A 42 11.34 8.14 6.19
C GLN A 42 11.63 8.86 7.51
N GLN A 43 11.11 10.08 7.68
CA GLN A 43 11.26 10.83 8.92
C GLN A 43 10.60 10.12 10.12
N GLU A 44 9.38 9.59 9.94
CA GLU A 44 8.68 8.83 10.98
C GLU A 44 9.43 7.54 11.34
N MET A 45 9.98 6.84 10.33
CA MET A 45 10.77 5.64 10.52
C MET A 45 12.06 5.90 11.31
N GLU A 46 12.79 6.98 10.99
CA GLU A 46 13.99 7.39 11.75
C GLU A 46 13.67 7.71 13.21
N THR A 47 12.55 8.40 13.44
CA THR A 47 12.07 8.75 14.78
C THR A 47 11.72 7.49 15.57
N SER A 48 10.87 6.63 15.01
CA SER A 48 10.45 5.37 15.64
C SER A 48 11.62 4.44 15.91
N SER A 49 12.58 4.31 14.98
CA SER A 49 13.77 3.47 15.18
C SER A 49 14.63 3.98 16.34
N SER A 50 14.78 5.30 16.46
CA SER A 50 15.55 5.90 17.56
C SER A 50 14.88 5.68 18.91
N GLU A 51 13.55 5.82 18.98
CA GLU A 51 12.77 5.55 20.19
C GLU A 51 12.89 4.08 20.61
N LEU A 52 12.78 3.14 19.67
CA LEU A 52 12.94 1.70 19.94
C LEU A 52 14.35 1.37 20.47
N GLU A 53 15.40 1.98 19.92
CA GLU A 53 16.77 1.78 20.44
C GLU A 53 16.96 2.30 21.86
N GLU A 54 16.30 3.41 22.22
CA GLU A 54 16.32 3.95 23.58
C GLU A 54 15.53 3.06 24.55
N GLU A 55 14.35 2.60 24.14
CA GLU A 55 13.53 1.66 24.91
C GLU A 55 14.27 0.36 25.19
N TRP A 56 14.96 -0.21 24.19
CA TRP A 56 15.75 -1.44 24.36
C TRP A 56 16.81 -1.30 25.46
N LYS A 57 17.49 -0.14 25.53
CA LYS A 57 18.53 0.12 26.55
C LYS A 57 17.97 0.23 27.97
N ALA A 58 16.70 0.61 28.10
CA ALA A 58 16.00 0.75 29.38
C ALA A 58 15.19 -0.49 29.77
N LEU A 59 15.04 -1.46 28.86
CA LEU A 59 14.22 -2.65 29.03
C LEU A 59 14.80 -3.63 30.06
N ASP A 60 13.95 -4.23 30.89
CA ASP A 60 14.33 -5.35 31.73
C ASP A 60 14.46 -6.64 30.90
N THR A 61 15.65 -6.88 30.37
CA THR A 61 15.97 -8.09 29.58
C THR A 61 15.95 -9.40 30.39
N THR A 62 15.70 -9.34 31.69
CA THR A 62 15.50 -10.52 32.55
C THR A 62 14.03 -10.91 32.71
N ASN A 63 13.11 -10.08 32.21
CA ASN A 63 11.68 -10.36 32.21
C ASN A 63 11.21 -10.78 30.79
N PRO A 64 10.78 -12.03 30.57
CA PRO A 64 10.40 -12.50 29.24
C PRO A 64 9.14 -11.80 28.71
N GLU A 65 8.20 -11.39 29.56
CA GLU A 65 7.03 -10.61 29.15
C GLU A 65 7.43 -9.21 28.63
N ASP A 66 8.40 -8.54 29.26
CA ASP A 66 8.88 -7.23 28.79
C ASP A 66 9.62 -7.36 27.44
N VAL A 67 10.42 -8.42 27.27
CA VAL A 67 11.07 -8.75 25.99
C VAL A 67 10.03 -9.02 24.90
N LEU A 68 8.98 -9.79 25.20
CA LEU A 68 7.88 -10.03 24.26
C LEU A 68 7.26 -8.72 23.79
N LEU A 69 6.86 -7.83 24.71
CA LEU A 69 6.25 -6.55 24.37
C LEU A 69 7.16 -5.72 23.46
N HIS A 70 8.45 -5.63 23.80
CA HIS A 70 9.40 -4.86 23.00
C HIS A 70 9.58 -5.43 21.59
N LEU A 71 9.73 -6.75 21.45
CA LEU A 71 9.87 -7.40 20.14
C LEU A 71 8.70 -7.06 19.22
N GLY A 72 7.47 -6.99 19.73
CA GLY A 72 6.29 -6.63 18.92
C GLY A 72 6.41 -5.23 18.32
N MET A 73 6.96 -4.28 19.07
CA MET A 73 7.15 -2.90 18.61
C MET A 73 8.22 -2.78 17.50
N THR A 74 9.18 -3.73 17.45
CA THR A 74 10.19 -3.81 16.38
C THR A 74 9.63 -4.17 15.00
N ALA A 75 8.34 -4.51 14.90
CA ALA A 75 7.64 -4.64 13.62
C ALA A 75 7.41 -3.29 12.91
N SER A 76 7.40 -2.18 13.65
CA SER A 76 7.03 -0.85 13.12
C SER A 76 7.96 -0.35 11.99
N PRO A 77 9.30 -0.48 12.08
CA PRO A 77 10.19 -0.13 10.97
C PRO A 77 9.85 -0.88 9.67
N SER A 78 9.55 -2.18 9.75
CA SER A 78 9.20 -2.96 8.56
C SER A 78 7.88 -2.53 7.93
N TYR A 79 6.91 -2.07 8.73
CA TYR A 79 5.70 -1.44 8.22
C TYR A 79 6.02 -0.20 7.36
N TYR A 80 6.93 0.66 7.80
CA TYR A 80 7.34 1.83 7.03
C TYR A 80 8.11 1.47 5.75
N ASP A 81 8.96 0.44 5.79
CA ASP A 81 9.65 -0.06 4.60
C ASP A 81 8.67 -0.45 3.49
N TYR A 82 7.59 -1.18 3.83
CA TYR A 82 6.55 -1.54 2.86
C TYR A 82 5.84 -0.32 2.27
N LEU A 83 5.57 0.71 3.08
CA LEU A 83 4.96 1.93 2.57
C LEU A 83 5.89 2.64 1.58
N ILE A 84 7.18 2.73 1.88
CA ILE A 84 8.18 3.35 0.98
C ILE A 84 8.26 2.55 -0.33
N ASP A 85 8.46 1.23 -0.24
CA ASP A 85 8.58 0.34 -1.38
C ASP A 85 7.36 0.43 -2.30
N PHE A 86 6.16 0.49 -1.72
CA PHE A 86 4.93 0.61 -2.50
C PHE A 86 4.78 1.98 -3.18
N ASN A 87 5.17 3.07 -2.52
CA ASN A 87 5.21 4.39 -3.17
C ASN A 87 6.25 4.40 -4.31
N GLU A 88 7.41 3.78 -4.13
CA GLU A 88 8.41 3.64 -5.19
C GLU A 88 7.90 2.82 -6.38
N TYR A 89 7.22 1.72 -6.10
CA TYR A 89 6.58 0.88 -7.11
C TYR A 89 5.61 1.68 -7.97
N LEU A 90 4.70 2.44 -7.34
CA LEU A 90 3.73 3.27 -8.05
C LEU A 90 4.40 4.39 -8.86
N LYS A 91 5.50 4.95 -8.36
CA LYS A 91 6.30 5.96 -9.07
C LYS A 91 6.99 5.38 -10.31
N LYS A 92 7.51 4.15 -10.22
CA LYS A 92 8.21 3.43 -11.31
C LYS A 92 7.25 2.80 -12.32
N LYS A 93 5.96 2.66 -11.97
CA LYS A 93 4.94 2.04 -12.82
C LYS A 93 4.77 2.83 -14.14
N PRO A 94 4.83 2.16 -15.31
CA PRO A 94 4.59 2.83 -16.58
C PRO A 94 3.16 3.37 -16.64
N ARG A 95 3.01 4.69 -16.72
CA ARG A 95 1.70 5.33 -16.90
C ARG A 95 1.36 5.35 -18.39
N SER A 96 0.14 4.93 -18.71
CA SER A 96 -0.39 4.85 -20.07
C SER A 96 -0.40 6.20 -20.81
N ASP A 97 -0.66 6.17 -22.11
CA ASP A 97 -0.88 7.35 -22.96
C ASP A 97 -1.69 8.46 -22.28
N HIS A 98 -1.28 9.72 -22.48
CA HIS A 98 -1.86 10.93 -21.87
C HIS A 98 -3.37 11.13 -22.11
N LEU A 99 -4.00 10.37 -23.02
CA LEU A 99 -5.44 10.42 -23.26
C LEU A 99 -6.26 9.74 -22.15
N THR A 100 -5.68 8.75 -21.45
CA THR A 100 -6.34 8.05 -20.33
C THR A 100 -5.70 8.36 -18.98
N GLY A 101 -4.69 9.25 -18.95
CA GLY A 101 -3.85 9.40 -17.77
C GLY A 101 -4.59 9.91 -16.54
N THR A 102 -5.67 10.68 -16.64
CA THR A 102 -6.51 11.02 -15.46
C THR A 102 -7.11 9.77 -14.81
N PHE A 103 -7.74 8.90 -15.60
CA PHE A 103 -8.31 7.64 -15.11
C PHE A 103 -7.25 6.68 -14.58
N THR A 104 -6.10 6.60 -15.25
CA THR A 104 -4.97 5.78 -14.79
C THR A 104 -4.38 6.31 -13.49
N THR A 105 -4.19 7.63 -13.35
CA THR A 105 -3.73 8.24 -12.10
C THR A 105 -4.72 7.96 -10.97
N GLN A 106 -6.03 8.09 -11.20
CA GLN A 106 -7.03 7.81 -10.16
C GLN A 106 -7.01 6.32 -9.77
N ALA A 107 -6.74 5.44 -10.74
CA ALA A 107 -6.57 4.02 -10.49
C ALA A 107 -5.32 3.70 -9.66
N ASP A 108 -4.21 4.42 -9.88
CA ASP A 108 -3.01 4.25 -9.09
C ASP A 108 -3.16 4.84 -7.68
N GLU A 109 -3.85 5.97 -7.53
CA GLU A 109 -4.20 6.57 -6.23
C GLU A 109 -5.15 5.70 -5.39
N GLY A 110 -6.17 5.12 -6.02
CA GLY A 110 -7.05 4.19 -5.32
C GLY A 110 -6.33 2.88 -4.97
N ALA A 111 -5.36 2.45 -5.78
CA ALA A 111 -4.48 1.34 -5.43
C ALA A 111 -3.52 1.70 -4.29
N LEU A 112 -3.04 2.94 -4.21
CA LEU A 112 -2.29 3.47 -3.07
C LEU A 112 -3.11 3.37 -1.78
N LEU A 113 -4.38 3.79 -1.82
CA LEU A 113 -5.29 3.70 -0.67
C LEU A 113 -5.47 2.26 -0.18
N GLU A 114 -5.78 1.34 -1.10
CA GLU A 114 -5.98 -0.07 -0.72
C GLU A 114 -4.68 -0.72 -0.23
N GLY A 115 -3.53 -0.43 -0.84
CA GLY A 115 -2.25 -0.92 -0.38
C GLY A 115 -1.88 -0.39 1.01
N PHE A 116 -2.16 0.88 1.30
CA PHE A 116 -1.99 1.44 2.64
C PHE A 116 -2.84 0.71 3.68
N LEU A 117 -4.11 0.43 3.35
CA LEU A 117 -5.01 -0.32 4.24
C LEU A 117 -4.49 -1.74 4.50
N ILE A 118 -4.01 -2.43 3.46
CA ILE A 118 -3.41 -3.77 3.60
C ILE A 118 -2.21 -3.73 4.54
N ILE A 119 -1.28 -2.81 4.32
CA ILE A 119 -0.06 -2.69 5.10
C ILE A 119 -0.39 -2.32 6.57
N GLN A 120 -1.38 -1.45 6.79
CA GLN A 120 -1.85 -1.07 8.12
C GLN A 120 -2.55 -2.22 8.87
N VAL A 121 -3.42 -2.98 8.18
CA VAL A 121 -4.08 -4.15 8.77
C VAL A 121 -3.03 -5.19 9.12
N SER A 122 -2.11 -5.49 8.21
CA SER A 122 -1.01 -6.44 8.47
C SER A 122 -0.22 -6.08 9.73
N HIS A 123 0.16 -4.81 9.88
CA HIS A 123 0.85 -4.33 11.08
C HIS A 123 0.00 -4.49 12.35
N SER A 124 -1.30 -4.20 12.25
CA SER A 124 -2.21 -4.32 13.39
C SER A 124 -2.43 -5.78 13.81
N GLU A 125 -2.51 -6.71 12.84
CA GLU A 125 -2.59 -8.16 13.10
C GLU A 125 -1.30 -8.65 13.76
N VAL A 126 -0.12 -8.24 13.27
CA VAL A 126 1.17 -8.55 13.92
C VAL A 126 1.19 -8.08 15.37
N LEU A 127 0.82 -6.82 15.63
CA LEU A 127 0.77 -6.31 17.00
C LEU A 127 -0.27 -7.07 17.83
N GLY A 128 -1.43 -7.40 17.28
CA GLY A 128 -2.49 -8.14 17.96
C GLY A 128 -2.04 -9.55 18.37
N GLU A 129 -1.47 -10.30 17.43
CA GLU A 129 -0.89 -11.63 17.64
C GLU A 129 0.25 -11.55 18.66
N TRP A 130 1.15 -10.57 18.55
CA TRP A 130 2.30 -10.51 19.44
C TRP A 130 1.98 -10.06 20.88
N HIS A 131 1.06 -9.10 21.06
CA HIS A 131 0.81 -8.46 22.37
C HIS A 131 -0.24 -9.14 23.24
N ASN A 132 -1.25 -9.82 22.68
CA ASN A 132 -2.42 -10.25 23.47
C ASN A 132 -2.31 -11.66 24.08
N MET A 133 -1.10 -12.23 24.22
CA MET A 133 -0.92 -13.65 24.53
C MET A 133 -1.78 -14.55 23.62
N SER A 134 -1.80 -14.22 22.33
CA SER A 134 -2.31 -15.12 21.29
C SER A 134 -1.55 -16.45 21.32
N GLU A 135 -1.83 -17.32 20.35
CA GLU A 135 -1.02 -18.50 20.10
C GLU A 135 0.48 -18.15 19.96
N LEU A 136 0.81 -17.05 19.29
CA LEU A 136 2.19 -16.62 19.07
C LEU A 136 2.89 -16.15 20.36
N GLY A 137 2.18 -15.40 21.20
CA GLY A 137 2.69 -15.02 22.52
C GLY A 137 2.97 -16.23 23.41
N ARG A 138 2.16 -17.29 23.30
CA ARG A 138 2.39 -18.56 24.00
C ARG A 138 3.58 -19.34 23.42
N ILE A 139 3.70 -19.40 22.10
CA ILE A 139 4.84 -20.02 21.39
C ILE A 139 6.17 -19.39 21.86
N PHE A 140 6.18 -18.09 22.19
CA PHE A 140 7.34 -17.43 22.77
C PHE A 140 7.52 -17.70 24.28
N LEU A 141 6.47 -17.47 25.09
CA LEU A 141 6.59 -17.50 26.55
C LEU A 141 6.79 -18.92 27.12
N ASP A 142 6.25 -19.96 26.51
CA ASP A 142 6.36 -21.33 27.02
C ASP A 142 7.83 -21.83 27.00
N PRO A 143 8.60 -21.68 25.91
CA PRO A 143 10.05 -21.91 25.90
C PRO A 143 10.83 -21.03 26.88
N CYS A 144 10.50 -19.73 26.99
CA CYS A 144 11.18 -18.84 27.95
C CYS A 144 11.02 -19.33 29.40
N ARG A 145 9.82 -19.78 29.78
CA ARG A 145 9.55 -20.33 31.13
C ARG A 145 10.27 -21.63 31.40
N ARG A 146 10.40 -22.52 30.40
CA ARG A 146 11.22 -23.73 30.54
C ARG A 146 12.67 -23.37 30.79
N TYR A 147 13.23 -22.51 29.95
CA TYR A 147 14.59 -22.02 30.08
C TYR A 147 14.86 -21.40 31.47
N GLU A 148 13.95 -20.54 31.94
CA GLU A 148 14.04 -19.90 33.25
C GLU A 148 14.09 -20.92 34.40
N ASN A 149 13.23 -21.94 34.37
CA ASN A 149 13.19 -22.98 35.39
C ASN A 149 14.48 -23.82 35.43
N ASP A 150 15.05 -24.12 34.27
CA ASP A 150 16.26 -24.94 34.15
C ASP A 150 17.54 -24.18 34.55
N ASN A 151 17.54 -22.84 34.40
CA ASN A 151 18.72 -21.99 34.61
C ASN A 151 18.65 -21.07 35.85
N GLN A 152 17.61 -21.23 36.69
CA GLN A 152 17.38 -20.39 37.88
C GLN A 152 17.25 -18.89 37.59
N GLY A 153 16.66 -18.56 36.44
CA GLY A 153 16.43 -17.19 35.99
C GLY A 153 16.42 -17.07 34.47
N PHE A 154 15.77 -16.02 33.95
CA PHE A 154 15.74 -15.72 32.54
C PHE A 154 16.81 -14.66 32.19
N SER A 155 17.50 -14.87 31.07
CA SER A 155 18.43 -13.93 30.47
C SER A 155 18.27 -13.99 28.96
N TRP A 156 17.83 -12.91 28.33
CA TRP A 156 17.61 -12.88 26.88
C TRP A 156 18.85 -13.29 26.08
N GLU A 157 20.03 -12.80 26.46
CA GLU A 157 21.27 -13.10 25.76
C GLU A 157 21.66 -14.58 25.84
N GLU A 158 21.41 -15.23 26.97
CA GLU A 158 21.68 -16.66 27.12
C GLU A 158 20.60 -17.50 26.45
N PHE A 159 19.32 -17.10 26.58
CA PHE A 159 18.19 -17.77 25.96
C PHE A 159 18.35 -17.87 24.44
N LYS A 160 18.72 -16.78 23.75
CA LYS A 160 18.98 -16.78 22.29
C LYS A 160 20.01 -17.81 21.83
N ASN A 161 20.89 -18.25 22.72
CA ASN A 161 21.93 -19.25 22.43
C ASN A 161 21.57 -20.65 22.93
N SER A 162 20.36 -20.85 23.44
CA SER A 162 19.89 -22.09 24.03
C SER A 162 19.07 -22.94 23.06
N ASP A 163 18.89 -24.23 23.40
CA ASP A 163 18.04 -25.15 22.65
C ASP A 163 16.55 -24.75 22.71
N ASP A 164 16.10 -24.12 23.81
CA ASP A 164 14.72 -23.63 23.94
C ASP A 164 14.41 -22.51 22.92
N PHE A 165 15.39 -21.68 22.58
CA PHE A 165 15.21 -20.69 21.50
C PHE A 165 15.12 -21.36 20.14
N GLY A 166 15.88 -22.44 19.91
CA GLY A 166 15.73 -23.27 18.72
C GLY A 166 14.33 -23.90 18.62
N GLN A 167 13.77 -24.35 19.74
CA GLN A 167 12.40 -24.85 19.80
C GLN A 167 11.37 -23.74 19.52
N PHE A 168 11.51 -22.58 20.16
CA PHE A 168 10.68 -21.40 19.87
C PHE A 168 10.65 -21.09 18.38
N LEU A 169 11.82 -20.98 17.73
CA LEU A 169 11.90 -20.68 16.30
C LEU A 169 11.21 -21.75 15.45
N GLY A 170 11.35 -23.03 15.81
CA GLY A 170 10.67 -24.13 15.12
C GLY A 170 9.15 -24.03 15.20
N GLU A 171 8.61 -23.80 16.39
CA GLU A 171 7.17 -23.63 16.61
C GLU A 171 6.64 -22.34 15.95
N PHE A 172 7.39 -21.24 16.05
CA PHE A 172 7.10 -19.97 15.40
C PHE A 172 6.97 -20.11 13.88
N TYR A 173 7.95 -20.72 13.22
CA TYR A 173 7.88 -20.86 11.76
C TYR A 173 6.81 -21.84 11.31
N ASN A 174 6.50 -22.88 12.10
CA ASN A 174 5.35 -23.74 11.80
C ASN A 174 4.03 -22.95 11.88
N PHE A 175 3.86 -22.11 12.89
CA PHE A 175 2.68 -21.24 13.01
C PHE A 175 2.56 -20.27 11.82
N VAL A 176 3.67 -19.63 11.43
CA VAL A 176 3.68 -18.69 10.30
C VAL A 176 3.44 -19.40 8.96
N GLU A 177 4.04 -20.59 8.75
CA GLU A 177 3.91 -21.33 7.50
C GLU A 177 2.56 -22.05 7.36
N ASP A 178 1.75 -22.18 8.41
CA ASP A 178 0.47 -22.91 8.43
C ASP A 178 -0.63 -22.15 9.19
N LYS A 179 -1.01 -20.97 8.68
CA LYS A 179 -2.11 -20.16 9.25
C LYS A 179 -3.44 -20.62 8.66
N GLU A 180 -4.39 -21.03 9.52
CA GLU A 180 -5.73 -21.49 9.14
C GLU A 180 -5.75 -22.63 8.09
N ASP A 181 -4.87 -23.63 8.26
CA ASP A 181 -4.74 -24.82 7.39
C ASP A 181 -4.36 -24.49 5.92
N ILE A 182 -3.85 -23.29 5.65
CA ILE A 182 -3.37 -22.88 4.33
C ILE A 182 -1.94 -22.38 4.45
N SER A 183 -1.04 -23.02 3.71
CA SER A 183 0.36 -22.63 3.80
C SER A 183 0.64 -21.27 3.16
N LEU A 184 1.63 -20.54 3.69
CA LEU A 184 2.04 -19.25 3.13
C LEU A 184 2.37 -19.32 1.63
N GLN A 185 2.98 -20.43 1.18
CA GLN A 185 3.27 -20.65 -0.23
C GLN A 185 1.99 -20.82 -1.06
N GLU A 186 1.00 -21.55 -0.55
CA GLU A 186 -0.28 -21.75 -1.22
C GLU A 186 -1.05 -20.42 -1.30
N THR A 187 -1.07 -19.65 -0.22
CA THR A 187 -1.62 -18.29 -0.17
C THR A 187 -1.00 -17.40 -1.25
N TYR A 188 0.33 -17.34 -1.31
CA TYR A 188 1.05 -16.60 -2.36
C TYR A 188 0.67 -17.07 -3.78
N ARG A 189 0.67 -18.38 -4.03
CA ARG A 189 0.31 -18.94 -5.35
C ARG A 189 -1.11 -18.57 -5.78
N ARG A 190 -2.07 -18.56 -4.85
CA ARG A 190 -3.44 -18.16 -5.15
C ARG A 190 -3.53 -16.70 -5.58
N ILE A 191 -2.74 -15.81 -4.98
CA ILE A 191 -2.66 -14.40 -5.39
C ILE A 191 -1.96 -14.28 -6.75
N GLU A 192 -0.85 -14.99 -6.96
CA GLU A 192 -0.11 -15.01 -8.23
C GLU A 192 -1.01 -15.46 -9.39
N ASP A 193 -1.86 -16.47 -9.15
CA ASP A 193 -2.82 -16.97 -10.12
C ASP A 193 -3.84 -15.92 -10.57
N LEU A 194 -4.16 -14.92 -9.73
CA LEU A 194 -4.98 -13.79 -10.14
C LEU A 194 -4.33 -12.98 -11.27
N GLY A 195 -2.99 -12.96 -11.35
CA GLY A 195 -2.23 -12.32 -12.44
C GLY A 195 -2.51 -12.90 -13.83
N LYS A 196 -3.09 -14.10 -13.91
CA LYS A 196 -3.54 -14.73 -15.16
C LYS A 196 -4.86 -14.13 -15.67
N ILE A 197 -5.60 -13.40 -14.82
CA ILE A 197 -6.87 -12.78 -15.17
C ILE A 197 -6.63 -11.51 -16.00
N LYS A 198 -7.19 -11.49 -17.21
CA LYS A 198 -7.16 -10.30 -18.07
C LYS A 198 -8.39 -9.44 -17.81
N THR A 199 -8.18 -8.21 -17.32
CA THR A 199 -9.23 -7.20 -17.18
C THR A 199 -8.96 -6.00 -18.09
N ALA A 200 -9.99 -5.53 -18.79
CA ALA A 200 -9.95 -4.30 -19.57
C ALA A 200 -10.26 -3.05 -18.72
N ASN A 201 -10.75 -3.23 -17.49
CA ASN A 201 -11.04 -2.14 -16.57
C ASN A 201 -9.73 -1.68 -15.89
N ILE A 202 -9.38 -0.40 -16.07
CA ILE A 202 -8.13 0.21 -15.60
C ILE A 202 -7.99 0.13 -14.08
N TYR A 203 -9.07 0.36 -13.34
CA TYR A 203 -9.09 0.31 -11.87
C TYR A 203 -8.83 -1.10 -11.34
N ARG A 204 -9.55 -2.09 -11.90
CA ARG A 204 -9.33 -3.50 -11.60
C ARG A 204 -7.91 -3.96 -11.94
N LYS A 205 -7.37 -3.46 -13.05
CA LYS A 205 -5.99 -3.74 -13.46
C LYS A 205 -4.99 -3.18 -12.44
N ALA A 206 -5.18 -1.93 -12.01
CA ALA A 206 -4.28 -1.30 -11.04
C ALA A 206 -4.28 -2.04 -9.70
N LEU A 207 -5.46 -2.36 -9.15
CA LEU A 207 -5.59 -3.16 -7.93
C LEU A 207 -4.87 -4.51 -8.03
N LEU A 208 -5.17 -5.26 -9.09
CA LEU A 208 -4.60 -6.59 -9.27
C LEU A 208 -3.07 -6.54 -9.32
N GLN A 209 -2.51 -5.56 -10.05
CA GLN A 209 -1.07 -5.37 -10.11
C GLN A 209 -0.45 -5.02 -8.75
N SER A 210 -1.13 -4.20 -7.95
CA SER A 210 -0.69 -3.85 -6.60
C SER A 210 -0.75 -5.04 -5.63
N TYR A 211 -1.79 -5.87 -5.69
CA TYR A 211 -1.88 -7.08 -4.86
C TYR A 211 -0.78 -8.08 -5.21
N ILE A 212 -0.53 -8.31 -6.50
CA ILE A 212 0.57 -9.19 -6.94
C ILE A 212 1.91 -8.64 -6.45
N TYR A 213 2.14 -7.33 -6.61
CA TYR A 213 3.38 -6.70 -6.16
C TYR A 213 3.62 -6.87 -4.65
N LEU A 214 2.61 -6.58 -3.81
CA LEU A 214 2.73 -6.72 -2.36
C LEU A 214 2.95 -8.18 -1.94
N ALA A 215 2.23 -9.12 -2.55
CA ALA A 215 2.38 -10.55 -2.26
C ALA A 215 3.74 -11.10 -2.69
N GLU A 216 4.24 -10.72 -3.86
CA GLU A 216 5.57 -11.12 -4.34
C GLU A 216 6.67 -10.54 -3.47
N THR A 217 6.56 -9.27 -3.11
CA THR A 217 7.50 -8.58 -2.22
C THR A 217 7.51 -9.24 -0.84
N GLY A 218 6.34 -9.47 -0.25
CA GLY A 218 6.18 -10.14 1.04
C GLY A 218 6.74 -11.55 1.04
N TYR A 219 6.37 -12.37 0.06
CA TYR A 219 6.87 -13.73 -0.01
C TYR A 219 8.40 -13.77 -0.21
N SER A 220 8.95 -12.88 -1.04
CA SER A 220 10.40 -12.80 -1.25
C SER A 220 11.14 -12.38 0.02
N LYS A 221 10.70 -11.30 0.68
CA LYS A 221 11.31 -10.82 1.93
C LYS A 221 11.21 -11.84 3.05
N TYR A 222 10.07 -12.54 3.16
CA TYR A 222 9.91 -13.64 4.11
C TYR A 222 10.98 -14.73 3.95
N GLN A 223 11.24 -15.19 2.72
CA GLN A 223 12.26 -16.23 2.48
C GLN A 223 13.69 -15.77 2.83
N GLU A 224 13.95 -14.47 2.76
CA GLU A 224 15.21 -13.87 3.17
C GLU A 224 15.31 -13.77 4.70
N HIS A 225 14.31 -13.16 5.33
CA HIS A 225 14.32 -12.87 6.75
C HIS A 225 14.13 -14.09 7.64
N LYS A 226 13.42 -15.14 7.19
CA LYS A 226 13.21 -16.36 8.01
C LYS A 226 14.50 -17.07 8.45
N LYS A 227 15.64 -16.69 7.88
CA LYS A 227 16.96 -17.22 8.25
C LYS A 227 17.56 -16.52 9.46
N ASN A 228 17.26 -15.24 9.64
CA ASN A 228 18.05 -14.36 10.51
C ASN A 228 17.21 -13.37 11.35
N ASP A 229 15.94 -13.15 11.03
CA ASP A 229 15.08 -12.13 11.65
C ASP A 229 13.61 -12.59 11.66
N PHE A 230 13.19 -13.19 12.77
CA PHE A 230 11.85 -13.76 12.91
C PHE A 230 10.76 -12.70 12.97
N MET A 231 11.03 -11.50 13.52
CA MET A 231 10.05 -10.42 13.59
C MET A 231 9.74 -9.87 12.20
N LYS A 232 10.77 -9.64 11.38
CA LYS A 232 10.54 -9.23 9.99
C LYS A 232 9.85 -10.31 9.18
N ALA A 233 10.23 -11.57 9.37
CA ALA A 233 9.56 -12.70 8.73
C ALA A 233 8.05 -12.75 9.08
N LEU A 234 7.66 -12.47 10.32
CA LEU A 234 6.25 -12.38 10.69
C LEU A 234 5.51 -11.29 9.89
N VAL A 235 6.07 -10.08 9.84
CA VAL A 235 5.49 -8.95 9.10
C VAL A 235 5.35 -9.28 7.61
N ASP A 236 6.39 -9.86 7.02
CA ASP A 236 6.40 -10.24 5.61
C ASP A 236 5.32 -11.29 5.28
N ALA A 237 5.16 -12.29 6.15
CA ALA A 237 4.12 -13.30 5.99
C ALA A 237 2.71 -12.70 6.18
N GLU A 238 2.51 -11.84 7.16
CA GLU A 238 1.21 -11.22 7.44
C GLU A 238 0.75 -10.31 6.29
N VAL A 239 1.68 -9.64 5.61
CA VAL A 239 1.37 -8.90 4.38
C VAL A 239 0.81 -9.86 3.31
N VAL A 240 1.40 -11.04 3.12
CA VAL A 240 0.91 -12.01 2.13
C VAL A 240 -0.49 -12.52 2.50
N TYR A 241 -0.73 -12.88 3.76
CA TYR A 241 -2.06 -13.31 4.22
C TYR A 241 -3.10 -12.20 4.08
N THR A 242 -2.78 -10.98 4.53
CA THR A 242 -3.71 -9.84 4.41
C THR A 242 -4.01 -9.50 2.95
N VAL A 243 -3.01 -9.56 2.06
CA VAL A 243 -3.26 -9.40 0.62
C VAL A 243 -4.20 -10.47 0.11
N TYR A 244 -4.03 -11.74 0.51
CA TYR A 244 -4.91 -12.82 0.10
C TYR A 244 -6.37 -12.56 0.50
N ASP A 245 -6.61 -12.13 1.74
CA ASP A 245 -7.94 -11.81 2.23
C ASP A 245 -8.58 -10.65 1.46
N PHE A 246 -7.80 -9.59 1.24
CA PHE A 246 -8.24 -8.45 0.44
C PHE A 246 -8.51 -8.85 -1.01
N SER A 247 -7.74 -9.82 -1.52
CA SER A 247 -7.87 -10.32 -2.88
C SER A 247 -9.14 -11.14 -3.08
N GLN A 248 -9.71 -11.80 -2.07
CA GLN A 248 -10.92 -12.64 -2.26
C GLN A 248 -12.11 -11.91 -2.89
N ASN A 249 -12.21 -10.59 -2.67
CA ASN A 249 -13.30 -9.76 -3.17
C ASN A 249 -12.82 -8.66 -4.14
N TRP A 250 -11.64 -8.82 -4.75
CA TRP A 250 -10.99 -7.80 -5.57
C TRP A 250 -11.85 -7.30 -6.74
N ASP A 251 -12.70 -8.15 -7.29
CA ASP A 251 -13.52 -7.86 -8.47
C ASP A 251 -14.76 -7.01 -8.13
N THR A 252 -15.23 -7.07 -6.88
CA THR A 252 -16.37 -6.30 -6.37
C THR A 252 -15.97 -4.96 -5.74
N LYS A 253 -14.69 -4.78 -5.38
CA LYS A 253 -14.12 -3.52 -4.89
C LYS A 253 -14.03 -2.47 -6.01
N GLN A 254 -15.09 -1.68 -6.19
CA GLN A 254 -15.08 -0.47 -7.03
C GLN A 254 -15.06 0.83 -6.22
N THR A 255 -15.36 0.75 -4.92
CA THR A 255 -15.73 1.89 -4.09
C THR A 255 -14.61 2.91 -3.92
N ALA A 256 -13.35 2.47 -3.88
CA ALA A 256 -12.18 3.35 -3.82
C ALA A 256 -11.93 4.15 -5.12
N PHE A 257 -12.50 3.71 -6.25
CA PHE A 257 -12.25 4.27 -7.58
C PHE A 257 -13.39 5.12 -8.13
N THR A 258 -14.58 4.97 -7.56
CA THR A 258 -15.77 5.74 -7.92
C THR A 258 -16.02 6.90 -6.97
N VAL A 259 -14.97 7.53 -6.45
CA VAL A 259 -15.11 8.70 -5.59
C VAL A 259 -15.61 9.88 -6.44
N ARG A 260 -16.88 10.24 -6.26
CA ARG A 260 -17.50 11.39 -6.93
C ARG A 260 -16.86 12.70 -6.48
N GLU A 261 -16.40 12.73 -5.23
CA GLU A 261 -15.66 13.83 -4.63
C GLU A 261 -14.22 13.38 -4.39
N PRO A 262 -13.23 14.27 -4.51
CA PRO A 262 -11.86 13.92 -4.18
C PRO A 262 -11.75 13.50 -2.70
N PHE A 263 -10.94 12.49 -2.43
CA PHE A 263 -10.63 12.02 -1.08
C PHE A 263 -9.22 12.45 -0.68
N GLN A 264 -9.07 12.97 0.53
CA GLN A 264 -7.75 13.31 1.07
C GLN A 264 -7.68 12.98 2.56
N ARG A 265 -6.70 12.16 2.94
CA ARG A 265 -6.37 11.86 4.34
C ARG A 265 -4.87 11.55 4.48
N HIS A 266 -4.16 12.44 5.17
CA HIS A 266 -2.72 12.30 5.43
C HIS A 266 -1.95 12.08 4.12
N ILE A 267 -1.27 10.94 3.98
CA ILE A 267 -0.47 10.54 2.82
C ILE A 267 -1.30 9.99 1.65
N ILE A 268 -2.63 10.00 1.75
CA ILE A 268 -3.52 9.48 0.70
C ILE A 268 -4.31 10.63 0.09
N HIS A 269 -4.23 10.72 -1.23
CA HIS A 269 -5.02 11.61 -2.05
C HIS A 269 -5.56 10.81 -3.24
N VAL A 270 -6.86 10.88 -3.47
CA VAL A 270 -7.54 10.29 -4.64
C VAL A 270 -8.36 11.38 -5.30
N HIS A 271 -7.97 11.79 -6.50
CA HIS A 271 -8.72 12.79 -7.27
C HIS A 271 -9.98 12.18 -7.92
N SER A 272 -10.79 13.02 -8.55
CA SER A 272 -11.98 12.57 -9.30
C SER A 272 -11.82 12.85 -10.79
N SER A 273 -11.57 11.79 -11.56
CA SER A 273 -11.47 11.87 -13.04
C SER A 273 -12.77 12.37 -13.70
N LEU A 274 -13.93 12.12 -13.07
CA LEU A 274 -15.23 12.62 -13.53
C LEU A 274 -15.33 14.14 -13.40
N LEU A 275 -14.87 14.72 -12.28
CA LEU A 275 -14.84 16.16 -12.10
C LEU A 275 -13.86 16.80 -13.08
N ASP A 276 -12.67 16.23 -13.21
CA ASP A 276 -11.65 16.70 -14.16
C ASP A 276 -12.16 16.74 -15.60
N THR A 277 -12.81 15.65 -16.05
CA THR A 277 -13.43 15.58 -17.39
C THR A 277 -14.57 16.58 -17.53
N GLY A 278 -15.39 16.74 -16.49
CA GLY A 278 -16.47 17.72 -16.45
C GLY A 278 -15.97 19.16 -16.57
N PHE A 279 -14.90 19.51 -15.85
CA PHE A 279 -14.25 20.82 -15.92
C PHE A 279 -13.74 21.12 -17.34
N VAL A 280 -13.06 20.16 -17.97
CA VAL A 280 -12.59 20.31 -19.36
C VAL A 280 -13.76 20.55 -20.31
N PHE A 281 -14.86 19.81 -20.17
CA PHE A 281 -16.03 19.95 -21.02
C PHE A 281 -16.71 21.33 -20.87
N ILE A 282 -16.92 21.77 -19.63
CA ILE A 282 -17.54 23.06 -19.33
C ILE A 282 -16.66 24.20 -19.86
N PHE A 283 -15.35 24.16 -19.56
CA PHE A 283 -14.44 25.23 -19.96
C PHE A 283 -14.29 25.32 -21.48
N SER A 284 -14.15 24.19 -22.16
CA SER A 284 -14.10 24.13 -23.63
C SER A 284 -15.38 24.68 -24.26
N THR A 285 -16.54 24.37 -23.67
CA THR A 285 -17.84 24.87 -24.14
C THR A 285 -17.95 26.38 -23.95
N CYS A 286 -17.55 26.91 -22.78
CA CYS A 286 -17.55 28.35 -22.50
C CYS A 286 -16.69 29.13 -23.49
N ILE A 287 -15.48 28.63 -23.81
CA ILE A 287 -14.59 29.27 -24.80
C ILE A 287 -15.27 29.36 -26.16
N VAL A 288 -15.88 28.27 -26.63
CA VAL A 288 -16.52 28.22 -27.95
C VAL A 288 -17.76 29.12 -28.01
N VAL A 289 -18.53 29.19 -26.93
CA VAL A 289 -19.65 30.14 -26.80
C VAL A 289 -19.15 31.58 -26.87
N ALA A 290 -18.08 31.92 -26.16
CA ALA A 290 -17.48 33.26 -26.21
C ALA A 290 -17.02 33.62 -27.63
N ILE A 291 -16.31 32.71 -28.31
CA ILE A 291 -15.90 32.88 -29.71
C ILE A 291 -17.11 33.09 -30.62
N TRP A 292 -18.19 32.31 -30.43
CA TRP A 292 -19.42 32.46 -31.21
C TRP A 292 -20.10 33.82 -31.00
N ILE A 293 -20.19 34.29 -29.75
CA ILE A 293 -20.77 35.61 -29.42
C ILE A 293 -19.96 36.70 -30.12
N VAL A 294 -18.62 36.70 -29.96
CA VAL A 294 -17.73 37.70 -30.57
C VAL A 294 -17.88 37.71 -32.10
N LEU A 295 -17.87 36.54 -32.75
CA LEU A 295 -18.05 36.42 -34.19
C LEU A 295 -19.46 36.82 -34.66
N GLY A 296 -20.48 36.70 -33.79
CA GLY A 296 -21.85 37.10 -34.05
C GLY A 296 -22.06 38.62 -33.96
N GLU A 297 -21.41 39.30 -33.02
CA GLU A 297 -21.46 40.76 -32.89
C GLU A 297 -20.67 41.47 -33.99
N PHE A 298 -19.49 40.98 -34.35
CA PHE A 298 -18.71 41.54 -35.45
C PHE A 298 -19.41 41.37 -36.80
N GLY A 299 -20.16 40.29 -37.00
CA GLY A 299 -20.95 40.06 -38.21
C GLY A 299 -22.22 40.92 -38.34
N LYS A 300 -22.60 41.67 -37.30
CA LYS A 300 -23.71 42.64 -37.33
C LYS A 300 -23.25 44.08 -37.52
N ARG A 301 -21.95 44.37 -37.33
CA ARG A 301 -21.35 45.70 -37.46
C ARG A 301 -20.67 45.95 -38.82
N VAL A 302 -20.70 44.97 -39.73
CA VAL A 302 -20.29 45.04 -41.13
C VAL A 302 -21.50 44.78 -41.99
#